data_AF-A0A0D2GKB0-F1
#
_entry.id   AF-A0A0D2GKB0-F1
#
_cell.length_a   1.000
_cell.length_b   1.000
_cell.length_c   1.000
_cell.angle_alpha   90.00
_cell.angle_beta   90.00
_cell.angle_gamma   90.00
#
_symmetry.space_group_name_H-M   'P 1'
#
loop_
_entity.id
_entity.type
_entity.pdbx_description
1 polymer ?
#
loop_
_entity_poly.entity_id
_entity_poly.type
_entity_poly.pdbx_seq_one_letter_code
_entity_poly.pdbx_strand_id
1 'polypeptide(L)'
;MSKMGRLVRGGNVYYHRASIPADIKDSYPKSEKTFSLKTRDYREAVKLVRVAAVEVDLKFEEHRRKIAGQRLVQQARAVVEAEQRATKT
;
A
#
# COMPACT_ATOMS: atom_id res chain seq x y z
N MET A 1 13.02 -16.43 18.89
CA MET A 1 12.88 -15.04 18.42
C MET A 1 11.84 -15.00 17.32
N SER A 2 10.64 -14.44 17.57
CA SER A 2 9.63 -14.28 16.52
C SER A 2 10.18 -13.36 15.43
N LYS A 3 10.39 -13.90 14.23
CA LYS A 3 10.86 -13.17 13.06
C LYS A 3 9.81 -12.16 12.66
N MET A 4 9.96 -10.90 13.11
CA MET A 4 9.08 -9.82 12.70
C MET A 4 9.46 -9.46 11.26
N GLY A 5 8.70 -9.99 10.29
CA GLY A 5 9.10 -10.01 8.87
C GLY A 5 9.36 -8.64 8.23
N ARG A 6 8.89 -7.55 8.85
CA ARG A 6 9.03 -6.17 8.35
C ARG A 6 10.12 -5.35 9.08
N LEU A 7 10.79 -5.92 10.09
CA LEU A 7 11.89 -5.25 10.82
C LEU A 7 13.23 -5.63 10.19
N VAL A 8 13.98 -4.64 9.71
CA VAL A 8 15.30 -4.83 9.10
C VAL A 8 16.33 -4.02 9.87
N ARG A 9 17.52 -4.59 10.09
CA ARG A 9 18.65 -3.85 10.69
C ARG A 9 19.60 -3.39 9.58
N GLY A 10 19.77 -2.08 9.45
CA GLY A 10 20.71 -1.45 8.53
C GLY A 10 21.83 -0.77 9.33
N GLY A 11 22.97 -1.44 9.46
CA GLY A 11 24.06 -0.98 10.32
C GLY A 11 23.60 -0.83 11.77
N ASN A 12 23.54 0.42 12.23
CA ASN A 12 23.18 0.74 13.61
C ASN A 12 21.70 1.06 13.83
N VAL A 13 20.94 1.28 12.75
CA VAL A 13 19.55 1.75 12.84
C VAL A 13 18.60 0.68 12.34
N TYR A 14 17.42 0.61 12.94
CA TYR A 14 16.35 -0.26 12.49
C TYR A 14 15.44 0.43 11.46
N TYR A 15 14.96 -0.37 10.52
CA TYR A 15 14.12 0.05 9.40
C TYR A 15 12.85 -0.78 9.37
N HIS A 16 11.77 -0.16 8.92
CA HIS A 16 10.57 -0.84 8.47
C HIS A 16 10.70 -1.10 6.97
N ARG A 17 10.42 -2.33 6.53
CA ARG A 17 10.34 -2.71 5.12
C ARG A 17 9.04 -3.49 4.87
N ALA A 18 8.20 -2.98 3.99
CA ALA A 18 6.98 -3.64 3.53
C ALA A 18 6.95 -3.72 2.01
N SER A 19 6.80 -4.93 1.48
CA SER A 19 6.54 -5.13 0.06
C SER A 19 5.15 -4.64 -0.29
N ILE A 20 5.00 -4.04 -1.48
CA ILE A 20 3.68 -3.67 -1.98
C ILE A 20 2.91 -4.94 -2.37
N PRO A 21 1.65 -5.10 -1.94
CA PRO A 21 0.78 -6.20 -2.35
C PRO A 21 0.58 -6.28 -3.86
N ALA A 22 0.48 -7.50 -4.41
CA ALA A 22 0.41 -7.73 -5.86
C ALA A 22 -0.83 -7.09 -6.51
N ASP A 23 -1.95 -7.03 -5.78
CA ASP A 23 -3.23 -6.44 -6.20
C ASP A 23 -3.13 -4.94 -6.51
N ILE A 24 -2.26 -4.21 -5.80
CA ILE A 24 -2.09 -2.76 -6.01
C ILE A 24 -0.78 -2.41 -6.69
N LYS A 25 0.08 -3.39 -6.98
CA LYS A 25 1.45 -3.19 -7.48
C LYS A 25 1.50 -2.31 -8.73
N ASP A 26 0.59 -2.53 -9.68
CA ASP A 26 0.57 -1.79 -10.96
C ASP A 26 0.15 -0.33 -10.80
N SER A 27 -0.59 -0.03 -9.74
CA SER A 27 -1.14 1.30 -9.44
C SER A 27 -0.35 2.07 -8.38
N TYR A 28 0.60 1.41 -7.71
CA TYR A 28 1.39 2.00 -6.62
C TYR A 28 2.77 2.41 -7.16
N PRO A 29 3.29 3.60 -6.84
CA PRO A 29 4.48 4.16 -7.51
C PRO A 29 5.81 3.45 -7.18
N LYS A 30 5.84 2.52 -6.23
CA LYS A 30 7.06 1.84 -5.76
C LYS A 30 6.79 0.36 -5.56
N SER A 31 7.84 -0.47 -5.60
CA SER A 31 7.76 -1.91 -5.32
C SER A 31 7.82 -2.26 -3.83
N GLU A 32 8.46 -1.41 -3.03
CA GLU A 32 8.59 -1.58 -1.59
C GLU A 32 8.51 -0.23 -0.87
N LYS A 33 7.99 -0.27 0.37
CA LYS A 33 7.96 0.85 1.29
C LYS A 33 8.96 0.61 2.41
N THR A 34 10.07 1.34 2.35
CA THR A 34 11.15 1.25 3.32
C THR A 34 11.39 2.60 3.97
N PHE A 35 11.46 2.65 5.29
CA PHE A 35 11.82 3.85 6.04
C PHE A 35 12.50 3.53 7.37
N SER A 36 13.32 4.47 7.84
CA SER A 36 14.03 4.34 9.11
C SER A 36 13.08 4.52 10.30
N LEU A 37 13.23 3.67 11.31
CA LEU A 37 12.57 3.81 12.61
C LEU A 37 13.34 4.75 13.55
N LYS A 38 14.51 5.24 13.10
CA LYS A 38 15.36 6.20 13.82
C LYS A 38 15.79 5.75 15.23
N THR A 39 15.74 4.45 15.50
CA THR A 39 16.21 3.87 16.77
C THR A 39 17.27 2.80 16.53
N ARG A 40 18.15 2.67 17.53
CA ARG A 40 19.21 1.65 17.64
C ARG A 40 18.84 0.60 18.69
N ASP A 41 17.83 0.87 19.53
CA ASP A 41 17.31 -0.07 20.52
C ASP A 41 16.33 -1.04 19.86
N TYR A 42 16.64 -2.33 19.97
CA TYR A 42 15.79 -3.39 19.44
C TYR A 42 14.38 -3.40 20.05
N ARG A 43 14.26 -3.20 21.37
CA ARG A 43 12.96 -3.26 22.07
C ARG A 43 12.06 -2.12 21.63
N GLU A 44 12.64 -0.93 21.46
CA GLU A 44 11.95 0.23 20.90
C GLU A 44 11.58 -0.01 19.43
N ALA A 45 12.52 -0.52 18.62
CA ALA A 45 12.27 -0.83 17.21
C ALA A 45 11.11 -1.80 17.02
N VAL A 46 10.98 -2.82 17.88
CA VAL A 46 9.86 -3.76 17.86
C VAL A 46 8.53 -3.05 18.09
N LYS A 47 8.45 -2.11 19.04
CA LYS A 47 7.24 -1.32 19.28
C LYS A 47 6.90 -0.46 18.06
N LEU A 48 7.90 0.26 17.53
CA LEU A 48 7.73 1.14 16.38
C LEU A 48 7.33 0.39 15.10
N VAL A 49 7.90 -0.80 14.85
CA VAL A 49 7.51 -1.62 13.68
C VAL A 49 6.06 -2.03 13.72
N ARG A 50 5.50 -2.31 14.90
CA ARG A 50 4.09 -2.71 15.01
C ARG A 50 3.17 -1.56 14.59
N VAL A 51 3.46 -0.35 15.08
CA VAL A 51 2.72 0.86 14.71
C VAL A 51 2.88 1.15 13.21
N ALA A 52 4.13 1.17 12.73
CA ALA A 52 4.46 1.38 11.33
C ALA A 52 3.78 0.37 10.39
N ALA A 53 3.70 -0.90 10.78
CA ALA A 53 3.05 -1.93 9.99
C ALA A 53 1.56 -1.62 9.81
N VAL A 54 0.85 -1.28 10.88
CA VAL A 54 -0.57 -0.91 10.83
C VAL A 54 -0.78 0.32 9.96
N GLU A 55 0.02 1.37 10.13
CA GLU A 55 -0.07 2.58 9.31
C GLU A 55 0.14 2.31 7.81
N VAL A 56 1.07 1.42 7.47
CA VAL A 56 1.34 1.04 6.09
C VAL A 56 0.17 0.23 5.53
N ASP A 57 -0.36 -0.71 6.29
CA ASP A 57 -1.50 -1.52 5.87
C ASP A 57 -2.76 -0.65 5.66
N LEU A 58 -3.00 0.34 6.52
CA LEU A 58 -4.08 1.32 6.33
C LEU A 58 -3.91 2.14 5.04
N LYS A 59 -2.69 2.55 4.70
CA LYS A 59 -2.40 3.27 3.44
C LYS A 59 -2.63 2.39 2.21
N PHE A 60 -2.34 1.10 2.29
CA PHE A 60 -2.67 0.17 1.20
C PHE A 60 -4.18 -0.04 1.05
N GLU A 61 -4.90 -0.13 2.17
CA GLU A 61 -6.35 -0.27 2.17
C GLU A 61 -7.05 0.97 1.59
N GLU A 62 -6.59 2.16 1.96
CA GLU A 62 -7.07 3.42 1.39
C GLU A 62 -6.84 3.46 -0.12
N HIS A 63 -5.67 3.02 -0.58
CA HIS A 63 -5.35 2.96 -2.00
C HIS A 63 -6.24 1.97 -2.75
N ARG A 64 -6.49 0.78 -2.19
CA ARG A 64 -7.46 -0.19 -2.73
C ARG A 64 -8.84 0.45 -2.93
N ARG A 65 -9.34 1.17 -1.93
CA ARG A 65 -10.64 1.86 -2.03
C ARG A 65 -10.67 2.90 -3.14
N LYS A 66 -9.59 3.66 -3.32
CA LYS A 66 -9.47 4.65 -4.40
C LYS A 66 -9.52 4.00 -5.78
N ILE A 67 -8.76 2.93 -6.00
CA ILE A 67 -8.77 2.19 -7.28
C ILE A 67 -10.16 1.62 -7.55
N ALA A 68 -10.80 0.99 -6.56
CA ALA A 68 -12.13 0.43 -6.71
C ALA A 68 -13.15 1.49 -7.11
N GLY A 69 -13.14 2.66 -6.44
CA GLY A 69 -13.99 3.79 -6.79
C GLY A 69 -13.74 4.32 -8.20
N GLN A 70 -12.47 4.50 -8.59
CA GLN A 70 -12.12 4.94 -9.95
C GLN A 70 -12.59 3.96 -11.02
N ARG A 71 -12.45 2.65 -10.77
CA ARG A 71 -12.88 1.61 -11.69
C ARG A 71 -14.40 1.62 -11.89
N LEU A 72 -15.17 1.80 -10.82
CA LEU A 72 -16.64 1.90 -10.90
C LEU A 72 -17.08 3.11 -11.74
N VAL A 73 -16.44 4.26 -11.52
CA VAL A 73 -16.73 5.48 -12.30
C VAL A 73 -16.43 5.28 -13.79
N GLN A 74 -15.30 4.63 -14.10
CA GLN A 74 -14.94 4.32 -15.49
C GLN A 74 -15.92 3.36 -16.15
N GLN A 75 -16.36 2.32 -15.42
CA GLN A 75 -17.34 1.36 -15.92
C GLN A 75 -18.69 2.03 -16.21
N ALA A 76 -19.21 2.84 -15.28
CA ALA A 76 -20.46 3.56 -15.47
C ALA A 76 -20.37 4.51 -16.68
N ARG A 77 -19.26 5.23 -16.83
CA ARG A 77 -19.03 6.10 -17.98
C ARG A 77 -19.02 5.33 -19.31
N ALA A 78 -18.37 4.17 -19.35
CA ALA A 78 -18.32 3.33 -20.55
C ALA A 78 -19.71 2.82 -20.96
N VAL A 79 -20.58 2.49 -20.00
CA VAL A 79 -21.98 2.08 -20.28
C VAL A 79 -22.75 3.25 -20.91
N VAL A 80 -22.68 4.45 -20.33
CA VAL A 80 -23.35 5.63 -20.86
C VAL A 80 -22.88 5.95 -22.28
N GLU A 81 -21.58 5.88 -22.53
CA GLU A 81 -21.02 6.09 -23.86
C GLU A 81 -21.46 5.02 -24.87
N ALA A 82 -21.63 3.76 -24.45
CA ALA A 82 -22.13 2.69 -25.29
C ALA A 82 -23.62 2.87 -25.65
N GLU A 83 -24.45 3.25 -24.68
CA GLU A 83 -25.87 3.55 -24.90
C GLU A 83 -26.04 4.72 -25.88
N GLN A 84 -25.29 5.81 -25.69
CA GLN A 84 -25.33 6.97 -26.59
C GLN A 84 -24.94 6.63 -28.03
N ARG A 85 -24.04 5.67 -28.25
CA ARG A 85 -23.67 5.19 -29.59
C ARG A 85 -24.79 4.35 -30.21
N ALA A 86 -25.50 3.56 -29.41
CA ALA A 86 -26.61 2.74 -29.88
C ALA A 86 -27.83 3.57 -30.31
N THR A 87 -28.12 4.69 -29.64
CA THR A 87 -29.26 5.56 -29.98
C THR A 87 -28.99 6.52 -31.14
N LYS A 88 -27.72 6.67 -31.56
CA LYS A 88 -27.30 7.59 -32.62
C LYS A 88 -27.19 6.91 -34.00
N THR A 89 -27.50 5.61 -34.08
CA THR A 89 -27.61 4.83 -35.34
C THR A 89 -29.07 4.67 -35.70
#